data_AF-A0A497GZA5-F1
#
_entry.id   AF-A0A497GZA5-F1
#
_cell.length_a   1.000
_cell.length_b   1.000
_cell.length_c   1.000
_cell.angle_alpha   90.00
_cell.angle_beta   90.00
_cell.angle_gamma   90.00
#
_symmetry.space_group_name_H-M   'P 1'
#
loop_
_entity.id
_entity.type
_entity.pdbx_description
1 polymer ?
#
loop_
_entity_poly.entity_id
_entity_poly.type
_entity_poly.pdbx_seq_one_letter_code
_entity_poly.pdbx_strand_id
1 'polypeptide(L)' 'MGTRRPCAAGTFYPSDPLSLAREIEACLGKSRAELGPPPPPLPGPVGLILPHAGYRYSGPVAGAGFRALWQLGRPER' A
#
# COMPACT_ATOMS: atom_id res chain seq x y z
N MET A 1 26.44 6.73 2.29
CA MET A 1 25.34 6.09 1.55
C MET A 1 24.42 7.19 1.03
N GLY A 2 24.13 7.23 -0.27
CA GLY A 2 23.32 8.29 -0.88
C GLY A 2 21.82 7.99 -0.83
N THR A 3 21.00 9.03 -0.78
CA THR A 3 19.54 8.92 -0.85
C THR A 3 19.10 8.56 -2.27
N ARG A 4 18.39 7.44 -2.46
CA ARG A 4 17.77 7.08 -3.75
C ARG A 4 16.49 7.88 -3.96
N ARG A 5 16.48 8.76 -4.96
CA ARG A 5 15.27 9.53 -5.32
C ARG A 5 14.24 8.63 -6.05
N PRO A 6 12.93 8.89 -5.90
CA PRO A 6 11.91 8.16 -6.63
C PRO A 6 12.01 8.45 -8.14
N CYS A 7 12.06 7.40 -8.96
CA CYS A 7 12.19 7.50 -10.41
C CYS A 7 10.85 7.40 -11.18
N ALA A 8 9.78 6.96 -10.51
CA ALA A 8 8.47 6.72 -11.10
C ALA A 8 7.37 7.67 -10.57
N ALA A 9 7.74 8.59 -9.68
CA ALA A 9 6.85 9.64 -9.20
C ALA A 9 6.52 10.60 -10.34
N GLY A 10 5.25 10.92 -10.53
CA GLY A 10 4.73 11.72 -11.64
C GLY A 10 4.42 10.92 -12.90
N THR A 11 4.78 9.62 -12.96
CA THR A 11 4.48 8.75 -14.10
C THR A 11 3.62 7.55 -13.69
N PHE A 12 4.07 6.74 -12.73
CA PHE A 12 3.34 5.54 -12.27
C PHE A 12 2.36 5.88 -11.14
N TYR A 13 2.69 6.89 -10.35
CA TYR A 13 1.88 7.39 -9.24
C TYR A 13 2.10 8.90 -9.09
N PRO A 14 1.18 9.64 -8.45
CA PRO A 14 1.32 11.08 -8.28
C PRO A 14 2.63 11.48 -7.58
N SER A 15 3.30 12.52 -8.07
CA SER A 15 4.50 13.07 -7.42
C SER A 15 4.18 13.98 -6.24
N ASP A 16 2.99 14.60 -6.24
CA ASP A 16 2.49 15.42 -5.14
C ASP A 16 2.06 14.51 -3.96
N PRO A 17 2.57 14.74 -2.74
CA PRO A 17 2.29 13.88 -1.59
C PRO A 17 0.80 13.79 -1.22
N LEU A 18 0.05 14.90 -1.32
CA LEU A 18 -1.37 14.91 -0.95
C LEU A 18 -2.20 14.12 -1.97
N SER A 19 -1.89 14.29 -3.25
CA SER A 19 -2.49 13.54 -4.35
C SER A 19 -2.16 12.04 -4.25
N LEU A 20 -0.91 11.71 -3.90
CA LEU A 20 -0.47 10.32 -3.68
C LEU A 20 -1.23 9.67 -2.52
N ALA A 21 -1.39 10.37 -1.40
CA ALA A 21 -2.14 9.85 -0.25
C ALA A 21 -3.59 9.52 -0.62
N ARG A 22 -4.27 10.42 -1.33
CA ARG A 22 -5.64 10.21 -1.82
C ARG A 22 -5.74 9.04 -2.80
N GLU A 23 -4.79 8.92 -3.73
CA GLU A 23 -4.74 7.80 -4.68
C GLU A 23 -4.56 6.47 -3.93
N ILE A 24 -3.70 6.42 -2.91
CA ILE A 24 -3.51 5.23 -2.07
C ILE A 24 -4.79 4.89 -1.30
N GLU A 25 -5.47 5.87 -0.72
CA GLU A 25 -6.76 5.66 -0.04
C GLU A 25 -7.81 5.09 -1.02
N ALA A 26 -7.88 5.62 -2.24
CA ALA A 26 -8.76 5.12 -3.28
C ALA A 26 -8.43 3.67 -3.66
N CYS A 27 -7.14 3.35 -3.83
CA CYS A 27 -6.67 1.99 -4.09
C CYS A 27 -7.02 1.02 -2.95
N LEU A 28 -6.87 1.48 -1.70
CA LEU A 28 -7.21 0.72 -0.51
C LEU A 28 -8.72 0.57 -0.33
N GLY A 29 -9.57 1.38 -0.96
CA GLY A 29 -11.04 1.24 -0.95
C GLY A 29 -11.69 1.22 0.44
N LYS A 30 -10.91 1.47 1.49
CA LYS A 30 -11.27 1.52 2.90
C LYS A 30 -10.32 2.49 3.58
N SER A 31 -10.87 3.43 4.32
CA SER A 31 -10.11 4.27 5.24
C SER A 31 -9.54 3.43 6.38
N ARG A 32 -8.49 3.95 7.04
CA ARG A 32 -7.94 3.34 8.26
C ARG A 32 -9.00 3.17 9.36
N ALA A 33 -9.96 4.09 9.45
CA ALA A 33 -11.06 3.99 10.40
C ALA A 33 -11.94 2.76 10.14
N GLU A 34 -12.17 2.40 8.87
CA GLU A 34 -12.95 1.21 8.47
C GLU A 34 -12.20 -0.11 8.67
N LEU A 35 -10.87 -0.07 8.86
CA LEU A 35 -10.05 -1.26 9.12
C LEU A 35 -9.98 -1.63 10.62
N GLY A 36 -10.48 -0.77 11.51
CA GLY A 36 -10.49 -1.02 12.96
C GLY A 36 -9.10 -0.86 13.62
N PRO A 37 -8.91 -1.41 14.84
CA PRO A 37 -7.64 -1.30 15.56
C PRO A 37 -6.50 -2.00 14.81
N PRO A 38 -5.23 -1.64 15.07
CA PRO A 38 -4.09 -2.34 14.49
C PRO A 38 -4.14 -3.85 14.77
N PRO A 39 -3.86 -4.69 13.77
CA PRO A 39 -3.89 -6.14 13.93
C PRO A 39 -2.73 -6.61 14.84
N PRO A 40 -2.80 -7.83 15.37
CA PRO A 40 -1.69 -8.45 16.08
C PRO A 40 -0.46 -8.59 15.15
N PRO A 41 0.73 -8.89 15.71
CA PRO A 41 1.89 -9.27 14.90
C PRO A 41 1.57 -10.44 13.96
N LEU A 42 2.24 -10.49 12.81
CA LEU A 42 2.16 -11.66 11.93
C LEU A 42 2.64 -12.92 12.69
N PRO A 43 1.96 -14.06 12.53
CA PRO A 43 2.31 -15.30 13.25
C PRO A 43 3.59 -15.97 12.74
N GLY A 44 4.16 -15.48 11.64
CA GLY A 44 5.35 -16.00 11.00
C GLY A 44 5.62 -15.28 9.67
N PRO A 45 6.59 -15.75 8.87
CA PRO A 45 6.88 -15.18 7.56
C PRO A 45 5.69 -15.26 6.60
N VAL A 46 5.39 -14.15 5.94
CA VAL A 46 4.30 -14.04 4.95
C VAL A 46 4.83 -13.41 3.67
N GLY A 47 4.47 -14.01 2.53
CA GLY A 47 4.74 -13.46 1.20
C GLY A 47 3.46 -12.88 0.57
N LEU A 48 3.63 -11.82 -0.22
CA LEU A 48 2.55 -11.19 -0.99
C LEU A 48 3.06 -10.86 -2.40
N ILE A 49 2.34 -11.31 -3.42
CA ILE A 49 2.63 -11.01 -4.82
C ILE A 49 1.65 -9.94 -5.30
N LEU A 50 2.17 -8.81 -5.76
CA LEU A 50 1.38 -7.67 -6.20
C LEU A 50 1.77 -7.23 -7.62
N PRO A 51 0.83 -6.67 -8.40
CA PRO A 51 1.16 -6.01 -9.66
C PRO A 51 1.97 -4.72 -9.43
N HIS A 52 2.80 -4.35 -10.40
CA HIS A 52 3.72 -3.20 -10.31
C HIS A 52 3.51 -2.13 -11.39
N ALA A 53 2.35 -2.12 -12.05
CA ALA A 53 2.00 -1.08 -13.02
C ALA A 53 1.67 0.25 -12.32
N GLY A 54 1.33 1.28 -13.10
CA GLY A 54 0.85 2.54 -12.54
C GLY A 54 -0.43 2.35 -11.70
N TYR A 55 -0.58 3.16 -10.65
CA TYR A 55 -1.65 3.01 -9.64
C TYR A 55 -3.06 3.03 -10.25
N ARG A 56 -3.27 3.82 -11.31
CA ARG A 56 -4.52 3.82 -12.09
C ARG A 56 -4.94 2.43 -12.57
N TYR A 57 -4.00 1.56 -12.90
CA TYR A 57 -4.26 0.24 -13.48
C TYR A 57 -4.20 -0.87 -12.44
N SER A 58 -3.17 -0.85 -11.59
CA SER A 58 -2.88 -1.94 -10.65
C SER A 58 -3.14 -1.61 -9.19
N GLY A 59 -3.40 -0.34 -8.87
CA GLY A 59 -3.56 0.16 -7.51
C GLY A 59 -4.69 -0.52 -6.73
N PRO A 60 -5.93 -0.63 -7.26
CA PRO A 60 -7.02 -1.32 -6.56
C PRO A 60 -6.72 -2.79 -6.25
N VAL A 61 -6.00 -3.48 -7.14
CA VAL A 61 -5.57 -4.89 -6.94
C VAL A 61 -4.51 -4.97 -5.85
N ALA A 62 -3.50 -4.10 -5.90
CA ALA A 62 -2.49 -4.01 -4.84
C ALA A 62 -3.12 -3.67 -3.48
N GLY A 63 -4.08 -2.74 -3.46
CA GLY A 63 -4.83 -2.36 -2.26
C GLY A 63 -5.61 -3.52 -1.66
N ALA A 64 -6.23 -4.38 -2.49
CA ALA A 64 -6.87 -5.60 -2.01
C ALA A 64 -5.89 -6.56 -1.33
N GLY A 65 -4.70 -6.76 -1.90
CA GLY A 65 -3.64 -7.56 -1.29
C GLY A 65 -3.16 -7.01 0.05
N PHE A 66 -2.95 -5.68 0.14
CA PHE A 66 -2.57 -5.04 1.40
C PHE A 66 -3.67 -5.14 2.48
N ARG A 67 -4.95 -5.04 2.11
CA ARG A 67 -6.06 -5.27 3.04
C ARG A 67 -6.07 -6.70 3.57
N ALA A 68 -5.85 -7.69 2.70
CA ALA A 68 -5.77 -9.10 3.11
C ALA A 68 -4.58 -9.34 4.06
N LEU A 69 -3.43 -8.73 3.77
CA LEU A 69 -2.27 -8.78 4.66
C LEU A 69 -2.57 -8.15 6.03
N TRP A 70 -3.23 -6.99 6.05
CA TRP A 70 -3.63 -6.31 7.29
C TRP A 70 -4.55 -7.17 8.18
N GLN A 71 -5.43 -7.96 7.58
CA GLN A 71 -6.29 -8.89 8.32
C GLN A 71 -5.52 -10.05 8.94
N LEU A 72 -4.38 -10.44 8.35
CA LEU A 72 -3.52 -11.50 8.87
C LEU A 72 -2.63 -11.03 10.01
N GLY A 73 -2.14 -9.79 9.95
CA GLY A 73 -1.26 -9.24 10.97
C GLY A 73 -0.45 -8.05 10.46
N ARG A 74 0.37 -7.49 11.33
CA ARG A 74 1.37 -6.47 10.97
C ARG A 74 2.80 -7.00 11.17
N PRO A 75 3.74 -6.62 10.29
CA PRO A 75 5.14 -6.95 10.50
C PRO A 75 5.69 -6.25 11.75
N GLU A 76 6.76 -6.80 12.31
CA GLU A 76 7.58 -6.12 13.31
C GLU A 76 8.20 -4.84 12.71
N ARG A 77 8.43 -3.83 13.55
CA ARG A 77 8.95 -2.53 13.11
C ARG A 77 10.44 -2.56 12.85
#